data_AF-A0A419T1T4-F1
#
_entry.id   AF-A0A419T1T4-F1
#
_cell.length_a   1.000
_cell.length_b   1.000
_cell.length_c   1.000
_cell.angle_alpha   90.00
_cell.angle_beta   90.00
_cell.angle_gamma   90.00
#
_symmetry.space_group_name_H-M   'P 1'
#
loop_
_entity.id
_entity.type
_entity.pdbx_description
1 polymer ?
#
loop_
_entity_poly.entity_id
_entity_poly.type
_entity_poly.pdbx_seq_one_letter_code
_entity_poly.pdbx_strand_id
1 'polypeptide(L)' 'MGDKNKIEELLKIWTTYSLNLFGEEDNEIGVTDFKETRNALEKIGITNIFVTNIKGNVVTIKYKHRGNIVLKELEL' A
#
# COMPACT_ATOMS: atom_id res chain seq x y z
N MET A 1 -2.78 20.47 -0.26
CA MET A 1 -1.63 19.74 -0.85
C MET A 1 -1.08 18.63 0.07
N GLY A 2 -1.50 18.51 1.33
CA GLY A 2 -0.96 17.52 2.29
C GLY A 2 -1.50 16.09 2.22
N ASP A 3 -2.75 15.86 1.78
CA ASP A 3 -3.37 14.52 1.88
C ASP A 3 -2.91 13.53 0.79
N LYS A 4 -2.55 14.01 -0.40
CA LYS A 4 -2.12 13.15 -1.51
C LYS A 4 -0.79 12.44 -1.23
N ASN A 5 0.16 13.15 -0.63
CA ASN A 5 1.48 12.60 -0.27
C ASN A 5 1.34 11.55 0.84
N LYS A 6 0.47 11.82 1.83
CA LYS A 6 0.21 10.88 2.93
C LYS A 6 -0.44 9.58 2.47
N ILE A 7 -1.38 9.64 1.51
CA ILE A 7 -1.98 8.44 0.92
C ILE A 7 -0.92 7.60 0.22
N GLU A 8 -0.07 8.23 -0.58
CA GLU A 8 0.96 7.51 -1.35
C GLU A 8 1.98 6.82 -0.44
N GLU A 9 2.44 7.49 0.60
CA GLU A 9 3.36 6.95 1.60
C GLU A 9 2.77 5.71 2.30
N LEU A 10 1.52 5.80 2.78
CA LEU A 10 0.82 4.66 3.39
C LEU A 10 0.65 3.49 2.42
N LEU A 11 0.35 3.78 1.15
CA LEU A 11 0.24 2.75 0.12
C LEU A 11 1.60 2.10 -0.19
N LYS A 12 2.70 2.86 -0.18
CA LYS A 12 4.05 2.29 -0.31
C LYS A 12 4.38 1.37 0.86
N ILE A 13 4.19 1.82 2.10
CA ILE A 13 4.45 1.00 3.30
C ILE A 13 3.63 -0.30 3.25
N TRP A 14 2.33 -0.20 2.93
CA TRP A 14 1.46 -1.38 2.81
C TRP A 14 1.94 -2.32 1.70
N THR A 15 2.37 -1.78 0.56
CA THR A 15 2.84 -2.57 -0.59
C THR A 15 4.15 -3.26 -0.28
N THR A 16 5.15 -2.54 0.25
CA THR A 16 6.44 -3.10 0.66
C THR A 16 6.24 -4.24 1.65
N TYR A 17 5.42 -4.04 2.68
CA TYR A 17 5.13 -5.10 3.64
C TYR A 17 4.44 -6.31 2.99
N SER A 18 3.44 -6.06 2.14
CA SER A 18 2.73 -7.14 1.45
C SER A 18 3.68 -7.95 0.57
N LEU A 19 4.59 -7.30 -0.16
CA LEU A 19 5.59 -7.98 -0.99
C LEU A 19 6.62 -8.74 -0.16
N ASN A 20 7.07 -8.17 0.96
CA ASN A 20 8.00 -8.83 1.88
C ASN A 20 7.37 -10.05 2.56
N LEU A 21 6.06 -10.07 2.81
CA LEU A 21 5.38 -11.29 3.28
C LEU A 21 5.40 -12.43 2.25
N PHE A 22 5.55 -12.10 0.96
CA PHE A 22 5.63 -13.10 -0.12
C PHE A 22 7.07 -13.44 -0.54
N GLY A 23 8.05 -12.61 -0.17
CA GLY A 23 9.49 -12.88 -0.38
C GLY A 23 10.12 -13.43 0.90
N GLU A 24 11.07 -14.37 0.78
CA GLU A 24 11.81 -14.91 1.93
C GLU A 24 12.85 -13.92 2.50
N GLU A 25 12.58 -12.62 2.49
CA GLU A 25 13.47 -11.60 3.07
C GLU A 25 12.88 -11.06 4.38
N ASP A 26 13.59 -11.38 5.46
CA ASP A 26 13.40 -10.94 6.85
C ASP A 26 13.62 -9.42 6.97
N ASN A 27 12.74 -8.64 6.35
CA ASN A 27 12.70 -7.20 6.53
C ASN A 27 11.88 -6.92 7.80
N GLU A 28 12.54 -6.40 8.85
CA GLU A 28 11.97 -6.01 10.15
C GLU A 28 10.97 -4.83 10.07
N ILE A 29 10.03 -4.84 9.12
CA ILE A 29 8.83 -4.00 9.24
C ILE A 29 7.93 -4.73 10.23
N GLY A 30 7.69 -4.13 11.41
CA GLY A 30 6.94 -4.77 12.47
C GLY A 30 5.49 -5.05 12.05
N VAL A 31 4.93 -6.18 12.52
CA VAL A 31 3.49 -6.52 12.36
C VAL A 31 2.58 -5.37 12.85
N THR A 32 3.05 -4.61 13.85
CA THR A 32 2.40 -3.40 14.37
C THR A 32 2.27 -2.32 13.29
N ASP A 33 3.33 -2.03 12.56
CA ASP A 33 3.38 -0.95 11.56
C ASP A 33 2.45 -1.23 10.37
N PHE A 34 2.33 -2.50 9.98
CA PHE A 34 1.38 -2.91 8.94
C PHE A 34 -0.07 -2.70 9.37
N LYS A 35 -0.42 -3.11 10.60
CA LYS A 35 -1.77 -2.95 11.14
C LYS A 35 -2.14 -1.47 11.28
N GLU A 36 -1.21 -0.63 11.75
CA GLU A 36 -1.41 0.81 11.85
C GLU A 36 -1.59 1.46 10.47
N THR A 37 -0.75 1.07 9.51
CA THR A 37 -0.85 1.53 8.12
C THR A 37 -2.19 1.17 7.51
N ARG A 38 -2.63 -0.07 7.67
CA ARG A 38 -3.96 -0.52 7.21
C ARG A 38 -5.08 0.29 7.87
N ASN A 39 -5.05 0.48 9.18
CA ASN A 39 -6.05 1.27 9.90
C ASN A 39 -6.07 2.73 9.42
N ALA A 40 -4.91 3.31 9.13
CA ALA A 40 -4.80 4.66 8.60
C ALA A 40 -5.43 4.78 7.20
N LEU A 41 -5.17 3.80 6.32
CA LEU A 41 -5.78 3.72 4.98
C LEU A 41 -7.31 3.55 5.07
N GLU A 42 -7.80 2.69 5.95
CA GLU A 42 -9.25 2.49 6.15
C GLU A 42 -9.92 3.78 6.67
N LYS A 43 -9.30 4.49 7.63
CA LYS A 43 -9.83 5.76 8.17
C LYS A 43 -9.99 6.85 7.12
N ILE A 44 -9.13 6.88 6.10
CA ILE A 44 -9.24 7.86 5.00
C ILE A 44 -10.10 7.34 3.83
N GLY A 45 -10.69 6.15 3.98
CA GLY A 45 -11.66 5.56 3.06
C GLY A 45 -11.04 4.69 1.96
N ILE A 46 -9.80 4.23 2.15
CA ILE A 46 -9.10 3.31 1.25
C ILE A 46 -9.25 1.87 1.75
N THR A 47 -9.77 0.99 0.91
CA THR A 47 -10.00 -0.43 1.22
C THR A 47 -9.72 -1.30 0.01
N ASN A 48 -9.74 -2.63 0.18
CA ASN A 48 -9.64 -3.60 -0.93
C ASN A 48 -8.40 -3.36 -1.81
N ILE A 49 -7.23 -3.25 -1.17
CA ILE A 49 -5.95 -2.98 -1.83
C ILE A 49 -5.38 -4.30 -2.35
N PHE A 50 -4.99 -4.33 -3.61
CA PHE A 50 -4.40 -5.49 -4.28
C PHE A 50 -3.23 -5.05 -5.14
N VAL A 51 -2.14 -5.80 -5.11
CA VAL A 51 -1.08 -5.70 -6.12
C VAL A 51 -1.56 -6.38 -7.39
N THR A 52 -1.48 -5.69 -8.52
CA THR A 52 -1.96 -6.19 -9.82
C THR A 52 -0.84 -6.46 -10.82
N ASN A 53 0.28 -5.73 -10.71
CA ASN A 53 1.44 -5.92 -11.55
C ASN A 53 2.70 -5.44 -10.83
N ILE A 54 3.83 -6.08 -11.12
CA ILE A 54 5.16 -5.72 -10.62
C ILE A 54 6.08 -5.71 -11.83
N LYS A 55 6.70 -4.57 -12.13
CA LYS A 55 7.64 -4.42 -13.25
C LYS A 55 8.88 -3.65 -12.80
N GLY A 56 9.94 -4.39 -12.47
CA GLY A 56 11.14 -3.81 -11.87
C GLY A 56 10.77 -3.13 -10.55
N ASN A 57 11.05 -1.83 -10.44
CA ASN A 57 10.76 -1.03 -9.24
C ASN A 57 9.36 -0.40 -9.20
N VAL A 58 8.54 -0.64 -10.23
CA VAL A 58 7.20 -0.07 -10.32
C VAL A 58 6.16 -1.14 -10.00
N VAL A 59 5.30 -0.84 -9.03
CA VAL A 59 4.21 -1.70 -8.61
C VAL A 59 2.87 -1.02 -8.90
N THR A 60 2.01 -1.70 -9.65
CA THR A 60 0.64 -1.23 -9.91
C THR A 60 -0.29 -1.84 -8.87
N ILE A 61 -0.92 -0.98 -8.07
CA ILE A 61 -1.92 -1.37 -7.08
C ILE A 61 -3.33 -0.94 -7.52
N LYS A 62 -4.31 -1.77 -7.17
CA LYS A 62 -5.75 -1.51 -7.31
C LYS A 62 -6.36 -1.39 -5.93
N TYR A 63 -7.12 -0.34 -5.67
CA TYR A 63 -7.82 -0.16 -4.41
C TYR A 63 -9.19 0.52 -4.59
N LYS A 64 -10.05 0.44 -3.58
CA LYS A 64 -11.26 1.27 -3.49
C LYS A 64 -10.99 2.49 -2.64
N HIS A 65 -11.33 3.67 -3.12
CA HIS A 65 -11.31 4.92 -2.36
C HIS A 65 -12.70 5.55 -2.36
N ARG A 66 -13.36 5.58 -1.20
CA ARG A 66 -14.73 6.13 -1.03
C ARG A 66 -15.72 5.59 -2.07
N GLY A 67 -15.66 4.28 -2.32
CA GLY A 67 -16.53 3.57 -3.27
C GLY A 67 -16.01 3.49 -4.72
N ASN A 68 -15.02 4.32 -5.11
CA ASN A 68 -14.48 4.32 -6.45
C ASN A 68 -13.26 3.40 -6.57
N ILE A 69 -13.15 2.67 -7.67
CA ILE A 69 -11.95 1.86 -7.97
C ILE A 69 -10.86 2.80 -8.51
N VAL A 70 -9.67 2.69 -7.94
CA VAL A 70 -8.48 3.44 -8.33
C VAL A 70 -7.38 2.44 -8.69
N LEU A 71 -6.72 2.71 -9.81
CA LEU A 71 -5.45 2.09 -10.18
C LEU A 71 -4.35 3.14 -9.98
N LYS A 72 -3.27 2.76 -9.30
CA LYS A 72 -2.13 3.64 -9.06
C LYS A 72 -0.82 2.88 -9.21
N GLU A 73 0.13 3.51 -9.88
CA GLU A 73 1.51 3.07 -9.93
C GLU A 73 2.28 3.67 -8.76
N LEU A 74 3.10 2.85 -8.11
CA LEU A 74 3.98 3.22 -7.03
C LEU A 74 5.41 2.83 -7.42
N GLU A 75 6.34 3.74 -7.26
CA GLU A 75 7.77 3.45 -7.32
C GLU A 75 8.23 3.13 -5.88
N LEU A 76 8.73 1.90 -5.67
CA LEU A 76 9.14 1.41 -4.35
C LEU A 76 10.62 1.67 -4.03
#